data_AF-A0A661CPK6-F1
#
_entry.id   AF-A0A661CPK6-F1
#
_cell.length_a   1.000
_cell.length_b   1.000
_cell.length_c   1.000
_cell.angle_alpha   90.00
_cell.angle_beta   90.00
_cell.angle_gamma   90.00
#
_symmetry.space_group_name_H-M   'P 1'
#
loop_
_entity.id
_entity.type
_entity.pdbx_description
1 polymer ?
#
loop_
_entity_poly.entity_id
_entity_poly.type
_entity_poly.pdbx_seq_one_letter_code
_entity_poly.pdbx_strand_id
1 'polypeptide(L)'
;MNTKLSLVDILLSKFGLMKIRYTADSFKSHAELVADFNYVVLDIEFEPEIGLPSSSSMELSMAQLLEELEELDDAVKRNDVVDAADALIDGIYFAYGVMYKMGISPDKIDAIFRTVHKANTSKMIGIKDGREGFNAVDAVKPDGWTPPEDAIRGILWEK
;
A
#
# COMPACT_ATOMS: atom_id res chain seq x y z
N MET A 1 28.02 41.04 9.82
CA MET A 1 29.02 40.11 9.23
C MET A 1 28.25 38.95 8.63
N ASN A 2 28.27 38.80 7.31
CA ASN A 2 27.54 37.76 6.59
C ASN A 2 28.52 36.59 6.37
N THR A 3 28.54 35.62 7.27
CA THR A 3 29.40 34.43 7.13
C THR A 3 28.79 33.52 6.07
N LYS A 4 29.34 33.54 4.85
CA LYS A 4 29.05 32.53 3.83
C LYS A 4 29.48 31.16 4.38
N LEU A 5 28.52 30.26 4.57
CA LEU A 5 28.79 28.85 4.88
C LEU A 5 29.69 28.27 3.79
N SER A 6 30.68 27.47 4.19
CA SER A 6 31.55 26.80 3.23
C SER A 6 30.75 25.73 2.48
N LEU A 7 31.18 25.37 1.26
CA LEU A 7 30.61 24.25 0.51
C LEU A 7 30.58 22.95 1.34
N VAL A 8 31.57 22.75 2.20
CA VAL A 8 31.66 21.60 3.11
C VAL A 8 30.57 21.68 4.18
N ASP A 9 30.29 22.85 4.76
CA ASP A 9 29.21 23.01 5.75
C ASP A 9 27.82 22.82 5.12
N ILE A 10 27.65 23.28 3.87
CA ILE A 10 26.42 23.05 3.10
C ILE A 10 26.24 21.57 2.77
N LEU A 11 27.32 20.88 2.37
CA LEU A 11 27.29 19.44 2.11
C LEU A 11 27.01 18.65 3.39
N LEU A 12 27.69 18.94 4.50
CA LEU A 12 27.50 18.26 5.78
C LEU A 12 26.10 18.48 6.36
N SER A 13 25.56 19.69 6.25
CA SER A 13 24.17 19.98 6.66
C SER A 13 23.15 19.25 5.78
N LYS A 14 23.35 19.20 4.46
CA LYS A 14 22.51 18.42 3.55
C LYS A 14 22.61 16.92 3.79
N PHE A 15 23.81 16.38 4.01
CA PHE A 15 24.01 14.96 4.36
C PHE A 15 23.42 14.62 5.73
N GLY A 16 23.53 15.52 6.70
CA GLY A 16 22.87 15.38 8.00
C GLY A 16 21.35 15.36 7.89
N LEU A 17 20.77 16.32 7.16
CA LEU A 17 19.34 16.37 6.86
C LEU A 17 18.87 15.14 6.08
N MET A 18 19.65 14.66 5.10
CA MET A 18 19.35 13.46 4.33
C MET A 18 19.40 12.21 5.21
N LYS A 19 20.39 12.07 6.09
CA LYS A 19 20.45 10.97 7.06
C LYS A 19 19.30 11.03 8.07
N ILE A 20 18.93 12.21 8.55
CA ILE A 20 17.80 12.41 9.47
C ILE A 20 16.48 12.07 8.78
N ARG A 21 16.29 12.53 7.53
CA ARG A 21 15.10 12.22 6.74
C ARG A 21 15.02 10.73 6.41
N TYR A 22 16.13 10.12 6.00
CA TYR A 22 16.22 8.67 5.76
C TYR A 22 15.95 7.85 7.03
N THR A 23 16.45 8.27 8.20
CA THR A 23 16.16 7.60 9.48
C THR A 23 14.74 7.83 9.96
N ALA A 24 14.16 9.01 9.74
CA ALA A 24 12.75 9.26 10.03
C ALA A 24 11.83 8.42 9.12
N ASP A 25 12.17 8.28 7.83
CA ASP A 25 11.44 7.44 6.89
C ASP A 25 11.61 5.95 7.22
N SER A 26 12.71 5.54 7.86
CA SER A 26 12.93 4.14 8.27
C SER A 26 12.01 3.64 9.40
N PHE A 27 11.25 4.53 10.05
CA PHE A 27 10.22 4.16 11.03
C PHE A 27 8.80 4.26 10.50
N LYS A 28 8.60 4.78 9.28
CA LYS A 28 7.28 4.91 8.69
C LYS A 28 6.77 3.57 8.19
N SER A 29 5.47 3.34 8.34
CA SER A 29 4.80 2.25 7.64
C SER A 29 4.76 2.52 6.13
N HIS A 30 4.57 1.48 5.33
CA HIS A 30 4.40 1.65 3.88
C HIS A 30 3.23 2.59 3.54
N ALA A 31 2.14 2.53 4.33
CA ALA A 31 1.00 3.43 4.16
C ALA A 31 1.36 4.89 4.47
N GLU A 32 2.21 5.15 5.48
CA GLU A 32 2.70 6.50 5.78
C GLU A 32 3.60 7.05 4.66
N LEU A 33 4.48 6.22 4.08
CA LEU A 33 5.31 6.62 2.95
C LEU A 33 4.47 7.01 1.72
N VAL A 34 3.40 6.27 1.44
CA VAL A 34 2.50 6.54 0.32
C VAL A 34 1.61 7.75 0.59
N ALA A 35 1.16 7.95 1.84
CA ALA A 35 0.44 9.14 2.25
C ALA A 35 1.28 10.40 2.03
N ASP A 36 2.55 10.37 2.43
CA ASP A 36 3.49 11.46 2.17
C ASP A 36 3.67 11.73 0.68
N PHE A 37 3.72 10.70 -0.17
CA PHE A 37 3.80 10.88 -1.62
C PHE A 37 2.55 11.56 -2.18
N ASN A 38 1.36 11.12 -1.77
CA ASN A 38 0.10 11.74 -2.22
C ASN A 38 0.02 13.21 -1.78
N TYR A 39 0.42 13.52 -0.55
CA TYR A 39 0.43 14.89 -0.06
C TYR A 39 1.50 15.76 -0.72
N VAL A 40 2.76 15.32 -0.69
CA VAL A 40 3.91 16.15 -1.06
C VAL A 40 4.13 16.21 -2.57
N VAL A 41 3.92 15.10 -3.27
CA VAL A 41 4.24 14.99 -4.71
C VAL A 41 3.01 15.23 -5.57
N LEU A 42 1.87 14.66 -5.18
CA LEU A 42 0.63 14.79 -5.95
C LEU A 42 -0.24 15.99 -5.52
N ASP A 43 0.13 16.67 -4.43
CA ASP A 43 -0.62 17.80 -3.86
C ASP A 43 -2.08 17.44 -3.52
N ILE A 44 -2.28 16.20 -3.02
CA ILE A 44 -3.58 15.68 -2.59
C ILE A 44 -3.66 15.78 -1.07
N GLU A 45 -4.46 16.73 -0.58
CA GLU A 45 -4.75 16.84 0.85
C GLU A 45 -5.49 15.61 1.38
N PHE A 46 -5.23 15.26 2.65
CA PHE A 46 -5.93 14.17 3.30
C PHE A 46 -7.32 14.64 3.77
N GLU A 47 -8.37 14.03 3.22
CA GLU A 47 -9.74 14.25 3.65
C GLU A 47 -10.19 13.08 4.56
N PRO A 48 -10.45 13.30 5.86
CA PRO A 48 -10.75 12.21 6.80
C PRO A 48 -12.18 11.66 6.66
N GLU A 49 -12.99 12.18 5.73
CA GLU A 49 -14.31 11.64 5.43
C GLU A 49 -14.14 10.36 4.60
N ILE A 50 -14.43 9.21 5.22
CA ILE A 50 -14.26 7.93 4.53
C ILE A 50 -15.32 7.78 3.45
N GLY A 51 -14.88 7.54 2.23
CA GLY A 51 -15.78 7.45 1.08
C GLY A 51 -15.03 7.02 -0.16
N LEU A 52 -15.76 6.84 -1.26
CA LEU A 52 -15.11 6.74 -2.56
C LEU A 52 -14.74 8.16 -3.02
N PRO A 53 -13.56 8.35 -3.64
CA PRO A 53 -13.21 9.63 -4.23
C PRO A 53 -14.15 9.95 -5.41
N SER A 54 -13.97 11.13 -6.03
CA SER A 54 -14.73 11.49 -7.24
C SER A 54 -14.61 10.42 -8.33
N SER A 55 -15.63 10.29 -9.19
CA SER A 55 -15.65 9.27 -10.24
C SER A 55 -14.41 9.30 -11.12
N SER A 56 -13.94 10.49 -11.52
CA SER A 56 -12.72 10.64 -12.32
C SER A 56 -11.45 10.21 -11.58
N SER A 57 -11.35 10.52 -10.29
CA SER A 57 -10.22 10.08 -9.45
C SER A 57 -10.22 8.56 -9.27
N MET A 58 -11.40 7.97 -9.11
CA MET A 58 -11.56 6.52 -9.01
C MET A 58 -11.26 5.82 -10.34
N GLU A 59 -11.73 6.37 -11.47
CA GLU A 59 -11.43 5.85 -12.82
C GLU A 59 -9.93 5.83 -13.10
N LEU A 60 -9.22 6.93 -12.80
CA LEU A 60 -7.76 6.98 -12.93
C LEU A 60 -7.09 5.94 -12.02
N SER A 61 -7.51 5.86 -10.77
CA SER A 61 -6.94 4.90 -9.81
C SER A 61 -7.13 3.45 -10.24
N MET A 62 -8.30 3.13 -10.82
CA MET A 62 -8.56 1.81 -11.39
C MET A 62 -7.71 1.54 -12.63
N ALA A 63 -7.52 2.53 -13.50
CA ALA A 63 -6.66 2.40 -14.68
C ALA A 63 -5.20 2.11 -14.26
N GLN A 64 -4.68 2.83 -13.28
CA GLN A 64 -3.33 2.62 -12.75
C GLN A 64 -3.16 1.22 -12.14
N LEU A 65 -4.11 0.76 -11.33
CA LEU A 65 -4.05 -0.60 -10.78
C LEU A 65 -4.14 -1.70 -11.85
N LEU A 66 -4.84 -1.44 -12.95
CA LEU A 66 -4.91 -2.37 -14.08
C LEU A 66 -3.61 -2.37 -14.88
N GLU A 67 -2.99 -1.21 -15.08
CA GLU A 67 -1.69 -1.06 -15.73
C GLU A 67 -0.63 -1.91 -15.03
N GLU A 68 -0.50 -1.83 -13.70
CA GLU A 68 0.47 -2.63 -12.94
C GLU A 68 0.22 -4.15 -13.05
N LEU A 69 -1.04 -4.56 -13.19
CA LEU A 69 -1.38 -5.96 -13.39
C LEU A 69 -1.00 -6.44 -14.80
N GLU A 70 -1.16 -5.60 -15.81
CA GLU A 70 -0.73 -5.88 -17.18
C GLU A 70 0.80 -5.97 -17.26
N GLU A 71 1.52 -5.08 -16.57
CA GLU A 71 2.98 -5.12 -16.48
C GLU A 71 3.48 -6.40 -15.81
N LEU A 72 2.82 -6.84 -14.73
CA LEU A 72 3.12 -8.11 -14.06
C LEU A 72 2.94 -9.30 -15.03
N ASP A 73 1.84 -9.34 -15.77
CA ASP A 73 1.56 -10.41 -16.73
C ASP A 73 2.64 -10.47 -17.82
N ASP A 74 3.06 -9.31 -18.33
CA ASP A 74 4.13 -9.23 -19.34
C ASP A 74 5.52 -9.59 -18.78
N ALA A 75 5.84 -9.20 -17.55
CA ALA A 75 7.06 -9.61 -16.87
C ALA A 75 7.11 -11.14 -16.67
N VAL A 76 5.99 -11.75 -16.28
CA VAL A 76 5.86 -13.21 -16.12
C VAL A 76 6.06 -13.92 -17.46
N LYS A 77 5.45 -13.45 -18.55
CA LYS A 77 5.65 -14.01 -19.90
C LYS A 77 7.11 -13.95 -20.34
N ARG A 78 7.85 -12.93 -19.92
CA ARG A 78 9.29 -12.77 -20.19
C ARG A 78 10.19 -13.53 -19.20
N ASN A 79 9.62 -14.16 -18.17
CA ASN A 79 10.36 -14.75 -17.06
C ASN A 79 11.33 -13.75 -16.40
N ASP A 80 10.88 -12.50 -16.25
CA ASP A 80 11.64 -11.40 -15.65
C ASP A 80 11.20 -11.19 -14.20
N VAL A 81 12.03 -11.66 -13.26
CA VAL A 81 11.72 -11.58 -11.82
C VAL A 81 11.86 -10.16 -11.26
N VAL A 82 12.67 -9.31 -11.90
CA VAL A 82 12.89 -7.94 -11.43
C VAL A 82 11.66 -7.11 -11.75
N ASP A 83 11.24 -7.11 -13.01
CA ASP A 83 10.05 -6.38 -13.46
C ASP A 83 8.78 -6.93 -12.79
N ALA A 84 8.70 -8.24 -12.55
CA ALA A 84 7.56 -8.82 -11.82
C ALA A 84 7.51 -8.36 -10.36
N ALA A 85 8.66 -8.19 -9.69
CA ALA A 85 8.71 -7.69 -8.33
C ALA A 85 8.36 -6.18 -8.27
N ASP A 86 8.79 -5.41 -9.26
CA ASP A 86 8.49 -3.98 -9.41
C ASP A 86 6.99 -3.76 -9.55
N ALA A 87 6.36 -4.38 -10.55
CA ALA A 87 4.91 -4.29 -10.80
C ALA A 87 4.06 -4.73 -9.60
N LEU A 88 4.49 -5.76 -8.85
CA LEU A 88 3.82 -6.18 -7.61
C LEU A 88 3.88 -5.11 -6.51
N ILE A 89 5.03 -4.45 -6.36
CA ILE A 89 5.21 -3.38 -5.38
C ILE A 89 4.45 -2.13 -5.82
N ASP A 90 4.45 -1.79 -7.10
CA ASP A 90 3.71 -0.64 -7.63
C ASP A 90 2.20 -0.83 -7.48
N GLY A 91 1.69 -2.04 -7.73
CA GLY A 91 0.29 -2.36 -7.43
C GLY A 91 -0.07 -2.17 -5.93
N ILE A 92 0.82 -2.56 -5.01
CA ILE A 92 0.65 -2.31 -3.57
C ILE A 92 0.71 -0.80 -3.27
N TYR A 93 1.63 -0.08 -3.90
CA TYR A 93 1.83 1.35 -3.72
C TYR A 93 0.59 2.13 -4.17
N PHE A 94 0.04 1.82 -5.35
CA PHE A 94 -1.21 2.39 -5.84
C PHE A 94 -2.38 2.03 -4.92
N ALA A 95 -2.49 0.78 -4.45
CA ALA A 95 -3.56 0.39 -3.54
C ALA A 95 -3.55 1.22 -2.24
N TYR A 96 -2.37 1.48 -1.66
CA TYR A 96 -2.24 2.40 -0.52
C TYR A 96 -2.69 3.82 -0.87
N GLY A 97 -2.31 4.33 -2.05
CA GLY A 97 -2.72 5.64 -2.53
C GLY A 97 -4.24 5.76 -2.71
N VAL A 98 -4.90 4.71 -3.21
CA VAL A 98 -6.36 4.67 -3.32
C VAL A 98 -7.01 4.72 -1.95
N MET A 99 -6.53 3.94 -0.98
CA MET A 99 -7.05 3.98 0.39
C MET A 99 -6.86 5.36 1.06
N TYR A 100 -5.73 6.03 0.81
CA TYR A 100 -5.50 7.41 1.26
C TYR A 100 -6.55 8.38 0.66
N LYS A 101 -6.80 8.29 -0.66
CA LYS A 101 -7.83 9.10 -1.35
C LYS A 101 -9.25 8.77 -0.89
N MET A 102 -9.47 7.59 -0.30
CA MET A 102 -10.74 7.19 0.31
C MET A 102 -10.90 7.71 1.76
N GLY A 103 -9.97 8.53 2.25
CA GLY A 103 -9.99 9.05 3.63
C GLY A 103 -9.59 8.03 4.69
N ILE A 104 -8.95 6.93 4.31
CA ILE A 104 -8.47 5.90 5.24
C ILE A 104 -7.04 6.26 5.64
N SER A 105 -6.86 6.62 6.91
CA SER A 105 -5.56 7.01 7.45
C SER A 105 -4.58 5.81 7.50
N PRO A 106 -3.26 6.05 7.48
CA PRO A 106 -2.25 4.99 7.50
C PRO A 106 -2.41 3.97 8.65
N ASP A 107 -2.76 4.43 9.85
CA ASP A 107 -3.02 3.59 11.02
C ASP A 107 -4.24 2.68 10.83
N LYS A 108 -5.31 3.19 10.17
CA LYS A 108 -6.48 2.38 9.82
C LYS A 108 -6.16 1.36 8.75
N ILE A 109 -5.36 1.72 7.75
CA ILE A 109 -4.89 0.79 6.71
C ILE A 109 -4.12 -0.36 7.36
N ASP A 110 -3.18 -0.06 8.26
CA ASP A 110 -2.41 -1.08 8.97
C ASP A 110 -3.31 -1.98 9.84
N ALA A 111 -4.31 -1.41 10.51
CA ALA A 111 -5.29 -2.17 11.28
C ALA A 111 -6.16 -3.09 10.40
N ILE A 112 -6.59 -2.61 9.23
CA ILE A 112 -7.32 -3.39 8.23
C ILE A 112 -6.47 -4.56 7.76
N PHE A 113 -5.21 -4.31 7.39
CA PHE A 113 -4.29 -5.36 6.96
C PHE A 113 -4.12 -6.44 8.04
N ARG A 114 -3.89 -6.05 9.30
CA ARG A 114 -3.76 -7.00 10.43
C ARG A 114 -5.02 -7.83 10.64
N THR A 115 -6.20 -7.22 10.48
CA THR A 115 -7.49 -7.90 10.58
C THR A 115 -7.67 -8.93 9.47
N VAL A 116 -7.38 -8.56 8.22
CA VAL A 116 -7.39 -9.46 7.08
C VAL A 116 -6.37 -10.59 7.25
N HIS A 117 -5.17 -10.28 7.73
CA HIS A 117 -4.14 -11.27 8.02
C HIS A 117 -4.59 -12.27 9.09
N LYS A 118 -5.19 -11.80 10.19
CA LYS A 118 -5.75 -12.66 11.25
C LYS A 118 -6.84 -13.60 10.71
N ALA A 119 -7.71 -13.10 9.82
CA ALA A 119 -8.72 -13.93 9.17
C ALA A 119 -8.09 -14.93 8.18
N ASN A 120 -7.02 -14.55 7.48
CA ASN A 120 -6.32 -15.45 6.56
C ASN A 120 -5.53 -16.55 7.28
N THR A 121 -4.91 -16.26 8.44
CA THR A 121 -4.16 -17.26 9.21
C THR A 121 -5.03 -18.24 9.99
N SER A 122 -6.34 -17.96 10.12
CA SER A 122 -7.33 -18.90 10.67
C SER A 122 -7.95 -19.84 9.63
N LYS A 123 -7.52 -19.75 8.36
CA LYS A 123 -7.88 -20.70 7.30
C LYS A 123 -7.11 -22.01 7.45
N MET A 124 -7.55 -23.02 6.70
CA MET A 124 -6.89 -24.32 6.61
C MET A 124 -6.40 -24.60 5.18
N ILE A 125 -5.43 -25.51 5.06
CA ILE A 125 -4.94 -25.98 3.75
C ILE A 125 -6.06 -26.72 3.01
N GLY A 126 -6.25 -26.41 1.73
CA GLY A 126 -7.21 -27.10 0.87
C GLY A 126 -7.11 -26.66 -0.59
N ILE A 127 -8.13 -26.99 -1.38
CA ILE A 127 -8.31 -26.52 -2.76
C ILE A 127 -9.65 -25.79 -2.79
N LYS A 128 -9.66 -24.54 -3.26
CA LYS A 128 -10.90 -23.77 -3.40
C LYS A 128 -11.58 -24.14 -4.73
N ASP A 129 -12.91 -24.19 -4.71
CA ASP A 129 -13.73 -24.42 -5.90
C ASP A 129 -13.34 -23.47 -7.05
N GLY A 130 -13.21 -24.02 -8.25
CA GLY A 130 -12.79 -23.32 -9.47
C GLY A 130 -11.28 -23.14 -9.62
N ARG A 131 -10.47 -23.69 -8.71
CA ARG A 131 -9.00 -23.69 -8.77
C ARG A 131 -8.40 -25.09 -8.79
N GLU A 132 -9.20 -26.11 -9.05
CA GLU A 132 -8.80 -27.52 -9.03
C GLU A 132 -7.73 -27.85 -10.09
N GLY A 133 -7.65 -27.04 -11.14
CA GLY A 133 -6.66 -27.19 -12.22
C GLY A 133 -5.28 -26.58 -11.93
N PHE A 134 -5.11 -25.86 -10.82
CA PHE A 134 -3.80 -25.35 -10.43
C PHE A 134 -3.09 -26.39 -9.55
N ASN A 135 -1.86 -26.76 -9.90
CA ASN A 135 -1.00 -27.64 -9.08
C ASN A 135 -0.45 -26.92 -7.83
N ALA A 136 -1.29 -26.16 -7.14
CA ALA A 136 -0.91 -25.30 -6.02
C ALA A 136 -1.82 -25.55 -4.81
N VAL A 137 -1.23 -25.45 -3.62
CA VAL A 137 -1.94 -25.50 -2.34
C VAL A 137 -2.70 -24.18 -2.15
N ASP A 138 -3.97 -24.23 -1.76
CA ASP A 138 -4.79 -23.05 -1.45
C ASP A 138 -5.17 -23.01 0.04
N ALA A 139 -5.75 -21.89 0.47
CA ALA A 139 -6.29 -21.68 1.80
C ALA A 139 -7.83 -21.63 1.74
N VAL A 140 -8.48 -22.61 2.36
CA VAL A 140 -9.95 -22.74 2.42
C VAL A 140 -10.49 -22.35 3.79
N LYS A 141 -11.75 -21.91 3.81
CA LYS A 141 -12.44 -21.47 5.03
C LYS A 141 -12.97 -22.71 5.78
N PRO A 142 -12.57 -22.95 7.04
CA PRO A 142 -13.16 -24.02 7.85
C PRO A 142 -14.60 -23.68 8.28
N ASP A 143 -15.33 -24.67 8.79
CA ASP A 143 -16.65 -24.46 9.40
C ASP A 143 -16.58 -23.43 10.54
N GLY A 144 -17.51 -22.47 10.54
CA GLY A 144 -17.56 -21.40 11.54
C GLY A 144 -16.50 -20.30 11.36
N TRP A 145 -15.74 -20.29 10.26
CA TRP A 145 -14.78 -19.23 9.97
C TRP A 145 -15.45 -17.86 9.87
N THR A 146 -14.89 -16.87 10.58
CA THR A 146 -15.40 -15.50 10.61
C THR A 146 -14.62 -14.63 9.62
N PRO A 147 -15.31 -13.94 8.70
CA PRO A 147 -14.65 -13.11 7.70
C PRO A 147 -14.33 -11.70 8.28
N PRO A 148 -13.41 -10.93 7.69
CA PRO A 148 -12.88 -9.71 8.32
C PRO A 148 -13.79 -8.48 8.20
N GLU A 149 -14.90 -8.52 7.46
CA GLU A 149 -15.67 -7.36 7.03
C GLU A 149 -16.29 -6.58 8.19
N ASP A 150 -16.77 -7.27 9.24
CA ASP A 150 -17.33 -6.59 10.41
C ASP A 150 -16.25 -5.84 11.20
N ALA A 151 -15.06 -6.44 11.33
CA ALA A 151 -13.93 -5.78 11.98
C ALA A 151 -13.38 -4.62 11.13
N ILE A 152 -13.37 -4.75 9.79
CA ILE A 152 -13.04 -3.65 8.87
C ILE A 152 -14.05 -2.51 9.03
N ARG A 153 -15.36 -2.81 9.08
CA ARG A 153 -16.39 -1.79 9.31
C ARG A 153 -16.16 -1.05 10.61
N GLY A 154 -15.82 -1.78 11.68
CA GLY A 154 -15.43 -1.21 12.96
C GLY A 154 -14.25 -0.24 12.80
N ILE A 155 -13.14 -0.66 12.20
CA ILE A 155 -11.96 0.21 12.00
C ILE A 155 -12.30 1.48 11.18
N LEU A 156 -13.16 1.35 10.17
CA LEU A 156 -13.55 2.49 9.35
C LEU A 156 -14.39 3.49 10.17
N TRP A 157 -15.38 3.02 10.94
CA TRP A 157 -16.46 3.88 11.42
C TRP A 157 -16.74 3.88 12.93
N GLU A 158 -16.25 2.90 13.67
CA GLU A 158 -16.56 2.70 15.08
C GLU A 158 -15.26 2.74 15.91
N LYS A 159 -15.20 3.60 16.94
CA LYS A 159 -14.09 3.65 17.88
C LYS A 159 -14.43 2.89 19.15
#